data_AF-A0A3C0L4E6-F1
#
_entry.id   AF-A0A3C0L4E6-F1
#
_cell.length_a   1.000
_cell.length_b   1.000
_cell.length_c   1.000
_cell.angle_alpha   90.00
_cell.angle_beta   90.00
_cell.angle_gamma   90.00
#
_symmetry.space_group_name_H-M   'P 1'
#
loop_
_entity.id
_entity.type
_entity.pdbx_description
1 polymer ?
#
loop_
_entity_poly.entity_id
_entity_poly.type
_entity_poly.pdbx_seq_one_letter_code
_entity_poly.pdbx_strand_id
1 'polypeptide(L)'
;MSMNRWFERLGASRAACVVGILLSVSGCASIVSNATSQFADNLSSAILGSNDVATVREAIPAYLVLIDSLVMGESPSPDLLLAAAQLNGAFTNLVEPERA
;
A
#
# COMPACT_ATOMS: atom_id res chain seq x y z
N MET A 1 -17.15 -15.55 -50.29
CA MET A 1 -16.73 -14.32 -49.58
C MET A 1 -17.37 -14.20 -48.18
N SER A 2 -17.53 -15.32 -47.45
CA SER A 2 -18.18 -15.38 -46.13
C SER A 2 -17.21 -15.87 -45.04
N MET A 3 -16.32 -16.82 -45.38
CA MET A 3 -15.37 -17.45 -44.46
C MET A 3 -14.35 -16.48 -43.84
N ASN A 4 -13.95 -15.46 -44.61
CA ASN A 4 -12.94 -14.46 -44.27
C ASN A 4 -13.36 -13.65 -43.03
N ARG A 5 -14.64 -13.25 -43.00
CA ARG A 5 -15.24 -12.47 -41.90
C ARG A 5 -15.35 -13.26 -40.59
N TRP A 6 -15.39 -14.59 -40.64
CA TRP A 6 -15.39 -15.43 -39.42
C TRP A 6 -14.00 -15.49 -38.79
N PHE A 7 -12.94 -15.60 -39.60
CA PHE A 7 -11.56 -15.55 -39.11
C PHE A 7 -11.19 -14.18 -38.55
N GLU A 8 -11.63 -13.09 -39.19
CA GLU A 8 -11.42 -11.72 -38.69
C GLU A 8 -12.16 -11.46 -37.37
N ARG A 9 -13.40 -11.95 -37.23
CA ARG A 9 -14.17 -11.82 -35.98
C ARG A 9 -13.59 -12.66 -34.84
N LEU A 10 -13.11 -13.87 -35.12
CA LEU A 10 -12.39 -14.69 -34.13
C LEU A 10 -11.07 -14.04 -33.70
N GLY A 11 -10.33 -13.43 -34.64
CA GLY A 11 -9.10 -12.70 -34.35
C GLY A 11 -9.34 -11.45 -33.49
N ALA A 12 -10.35 -10.65 -33.86
CA ALA A 12 -10.73 -9.44 -33.13
C ALA A 12 -11.21 -9.74 -31.69
N SER A 13 -12.02 -10.80 -31.48
CA SER A 13 -12.43 -11.20 -30.13
C SER A 13 -11.26 -11.64 -29.25
N ARG A 14 -10.30 -12.38 -29.81
CA ARG A 14 -9.09 -12.80 -29.06
C ARG A 14 -8.22 -11.60 -28.69
N ALA A 15 -8.02 -10.67 -29.62
CA ALA A 15 -7.28 -9.45 -29.36
C ALA A 15 -7.95 -8.59 -28.29
N ALA A 16 -9.29 -8.45 -28.33
CA ALA A 16 -10.06 -7.73 -27.32
C ALA A 16 -9.91 -8.32 -25.91
N CYS A 17 -9.96 -9.66 -25.77
CA CYS A 17 -9.72 -10.31 -24.48
C CYS A 17 -8.30 -10.08 -23.96
N VAL A 18 -7.29 -10.19 -24.82
CA VAL A 18 -5.89 -9.96 -24.43
C VAL A 18 -5.69 -8.51 -23.96
N VAL A 19 -6.23 -7.54 -24.69
CA VAL A 19 -6.19 -6.12 -24.29
C VAL A 19 -6.93 -5.90 -22.97
N GLY A 20 -8.11 -6.49 -22.77
CA GLY A 20 -8.86 -6.39 -21.52
C GLY A 20 -8.09 -6.96 -20.31
N ILE A 21 -7.38 -8.08 -20.49
CA ILE A 21 -6.53 -8.68 -19.44
C ILE A 21 -5.34 -7.76 -19.13
N LEU A 22 -4.65 -7.24 -20.14
CA LEU A 22 -3.52 -6.33 -19.96
C LEU A 22 -3.91 -5.04 -19.23
N LEU A 23 -5.08 -4.48 -19.54
CA LEU A 23 -5.61 -3.31 -18.85
C LEU A 23 -5.97 -3.64 -17.38
N SER A 24 -6.54 -4.81 -17.12
CA SER A 24 -6.92 -5.24 -15.77
C SER A 24 -5.71 -5.38 -14.83
N VAL A 25 -4.57 -5.86 -15.33
CA VAL A 25 -3.34 -6.03 -14.52
C VAL A 25 -2.72 -4.68 -14.13
N SER A 26 -2.84 -3.65 -14.97
CA SER A 26 -2.32 -2.31 -14.65
C SER A 26 -3.05 -1.61 -13.49
N GLY A 27 -4.28 -2.04 -13.18
CA GLY A 27 -5.10 -1.43 -12.12
C GLY A 27 -4.83 -1.98 -10.71
N CYS A 28 -4.29 -3.20 -10.59
CA CYS A 28 -4.09 -3.84 -9.28
C CYS A 28 -3.06 -3.10 -8.42
N ALA A 29 -1.97 -2.59 -9.04
CA ALA A 29 -0.95 -1.83 -8.34
C ALA A 29 -1.53 -0.57 -7.68
N SER A 30 -2.41 0.15 -8.38
CA SER A 30 -3.08 1.35 -7.85
C SER A 30 -4.01 1.04 -6.68
N ILE A 31 -4.74 -0.08 -6.74
CA ILE A 31 -5.63 -0.52 -5.65
C ILE A 31 -4.82 -0.86 -4.41
N VAL A 32 -3.76 -1.65 -4.56
CA VAL A 32 -2.89 -2.05 -3.44
C VAL A 32 -2.20 -0.82 -2.83
N SER A 33 -1.64 0.05 -3.67
CA SER A 33 -0.99 1.29 -3.23
C SER A 33 -1.93 2.16 -2.38
N ASN A 34 -3.16 2.37 -2.84
CA ASN A 34 -4.16 3.14 -2.10
C ASN A 34 -4.54 2.46 -0.77
N ALA A 35 -4.77 1.15 -0.79
CA ALA A 35 -5.09 0.39 0.42
C ALA A 35 -3.95 0.45 1.47
N THR A 36 -2.69 0.32 1.04
CA THR A 36 -1.53 0.41 1.95
C THR A 36 -1.31 1.83 2.49
N SER A 37 -1.60 2.86 1.68
CA SER A 37 -1.49 4.26 2.12
C SER A 37 -2.53 4.55 3.20
N GLN A 38 -3.79 4.20 2.95
CA GLN A 38 -4.87 4.36 3.93
C GLN A 38 -4.63 3.55 5.20
N PHE A 39 -4.06 2.34 5.08
CA PHE A 39 -3.65 1.56 6.24
C PHE A 39 -2.60 2.28 7.09
N ALA A 40 -1.56 2.85 6.47
CA ALA A 40 -0.51 3.58 7.18
C ALA A 40 -1.04 4.84 7.88
N ASP A 41 -1.92 5.60 7.22
CA ASP A 41 -2.57 6.79 7.79
C ASP A 41 -3.45 6.44 9.00
N ASN A 42 -4.25 5.38 8.87
CA ASN A 42 -5.11 4.89 9.95
C ASN A 42 -4.27 4.39 11.14
N LEU A 43 -3.16 3.69 10.87
CA LEU A 43 -2.25 3.23 11.91
C LEU A 43 -1.60 4.40 12.65
N SER A 44 -1.11 5.41 11.92
CA SER A 44 -0.57 6.64 12.52
C SER A 44 -1.60 7.33 13.41
N SER A 45 -2.83 7.47 12.92
CA SER A 45 -3.94 8.06 13.67
C SER A 45 -4.31 7.26 14.93
N ALA A 46 -4.30 5.93 14.85
CA ALA A 46 -4.60 5.05 15.99
C ALA A 46 -3.51 5.13 17.08
N ILE A 47 -2.24 5.23 16.68
CA ILE A 47 -1.11 5.39 17.60
C ILE A 47 -1.17 6.74 18.31
N LEU A 48 -1.38 7.83 17.57
CA LEU A 48 -1.44 9.19 18.11
C LEU A 48 -2.70 9.44 18.95
N GLY A 49 -3.81 8.75 18.63
CA GLY A 49 -5.08 8.84 19.35
C GLY A 49 -5.23 7.84 20.51
N SER A 50 -4.23 6.99 20.78
CA SER A 50 -4.32 6.00 21.84
C SER A 50 -4.27 6.63 23.22
N ASN A 51 -5.18 6.22 24.10
CA ASN A 51 -5.18 6.61 25.52
C ASN A 51 -4.19 5.78 26.36
N ASP A 52 -3.70 4.67 25.82
CA ASP A 52 -2.74 3.78 26.48
C ASP A 52 -1.38 3.88 25.80
N VAL A 53 -0.57 4.82 26.30
CA VAL A 53 0.78 5.09 25.81
C VAL A 53 1.73 3.93 26.11
N ALA A 54 1.49 3.16 27.16
CA ALA A 54 2.36 2.03 27.54
C ALA A 54 2.25 0.89 26.52
N THR A 55 1.02 0.50 26.17
CA THR A 55 0.79 -0.52 25.13
C THR A 55 1.31 -0.07 23.77
N VAL A 56 1.11 1.20 23.40
CA VAL A 56 1.67 1.74 22.15
C VAL A 56 3.19 1.65 22.16
N ARG A 57 3.84 2.05 23.27
CA ARG A 57 5.30 2.03 23.43
C ARG A 57 5.88 0.62 23.27
N GLU A 58 5.22 -0.40 23.82
CA GLU A 58 5.63 -1.80 23.66
C GLU A 58 5.48 -2.31 22.22
N ALA A 59 4.47 -1.82 21.49
CA ALA A 59 4.18 -2.27 20.13
C ALA A 59 5.00 -1.57 19.04
N ILE A 60 5.67 -0.43 19.33
CA ILE A 60 6.33 0.37 18.28
C ILE A 60 7.36 -0.41 17.45
N PRO A 61 8.26 -1.24 18.01
CA PRO A 61 9.22 -1.99 17.22
C PRO A 61 8.57 -2.87 16.15
N ALA A 62 7.43 -3.49 16.46
CA ALA A 62 6.68 -4.30 15.50
C ALA A 62 6.03 -3.44 14.40
N TYR A 63 5.51 -2.26 14.76
CA TYR A 63 4.90 -1.34 13.77
C TYR A 63 5.92 -0.70 12.84
N LEU A 64 7.13 -0.40 13.32
CA LEU A 64 8.21 0.08 12.46
C LEU A 64 8.59 -0.95 11.41
N VAL A 65 8.75 -2.23 11.80
CA VAL A 65 9.01 -3.33 10.85
C VAL A 65 7.85 -3.51 9.87
N LEU A 66 6.61 -3.41 10.36
CA LEU A 66 5.43 -3.51 9.51
C LEU A 66 5.41 -2.43 8.42
N ILE A 67 5.56 -1.16 8.79
CA ILE A 67 5.55 -0.06 7.81
C ILE A 67 6.76 -0.11 6.89
N ASP A 68 7.95 -0.45 7.39
CA ASP A 68 9.14 -0.64 6.57
C ASP A 68 8.92 -1.74 5.50
N SER A 69 8.23 -2.83 5.86
CA SER A 69 7.86 -3.88 4.90
C SER A 69 6.94 -3.38 3.78
N LEU A 70 6.08 -2.40 4.04
CA LEU A 70 5.24 -1.77 3.02
C LEU A 70 6.07 -0.84 2.12
N VAL A 71 7.03 -0.12 2.69
CA VAL A 71 7.93 0.78 1.95
C VAL A 71 8.89 0.02 1.05
N MET A 72 9.36 -1.17 1.48
CA MET A 72 10.23 -2.05 0.67
C MET A 72 9.57 -2.65 -0.57
N GLY A 73 8.26 -2.45 -0.78
CA GLY A 73 7.55 -2.92 -1.99
C GLY A 73 8.01 -2.23 -3.29
N GLU A 74 7.59 -2.77 -4.44
CA GLU A 74 8.05 -2.33 -5.78
C GLU A 74 7.78 -0.85 -6.12
N SER A 75 6.77 -0.23 -5.51
CA SER A 75 6.42 1.18 -5.76
C SER A 75 5.61 1.79 -4.60
N PRO A 76 6.25 2.27 -3.52
CA PRO A 76 5.56 2.95 -2.44
C PRO A 76 4.95 4.28 -2.94
N SER A 77 3.73 4.60 -2.49
CA SER A 77 3.13 5.90 -2.76
C SER A 77 3.85 7.00 -1.97
N PRO A 78 3.81 8.26 -2.44
CA PRO A 78 4.28 9.41 -1.67
C PRO A 78 3.61 9.50 -0.28
N ASP A 79 2.33 9.15 -0.20
CA ASP A 79 1.57 9.16 1.06
C ASP A 79 2.08 8.10 2.04
N LEU A 80 2.36 6.88 1.56
CA LEU A 80 2.95 5.82 2.39
C LEU A 80 4.34 6.23 2.91
N LEU A 81 5.17 6.86 2.08
CA LEU A 81 6.48 7.37 2.50
C LEU A 81 6.35 8.46 3.56
N LEU A 82 5.37 9.37 3.40
CA LEU A 82 5.09 10.41 4.38
C LEU A 82 4.60 9.82 5.70
N ALA A 83 3.65 8.88 5.66
CA ALA A 83 3.15 8.19 6.85
C ALA A 83 4.28 7.44 7.57
N ALA A 84 5.16 6.76 6.82
CA ALA A 84 6.34 6.10 7.38
C ALA A 84 7.30 7.07 8.06
N ALA A 85 7.56 8.23 7.46
CA ALA A 85 8.39 9.28 8.04
C ALA A 85 7.77 9.87 9.32
N GLN A 86 6.46 10.13 9.31
CA GLN A 86 5.73 10.62 10.49
C GLN A 86 5.77 9.62 11.63
N LEU A 87 5.56 8.33 11.35
CA LEU A 87 5.62 7.26 12.35
C LEU A 87 7.03 7.14 12.97
N ASN A 88 8.07 7.20 12.16
CA ASN A 88 9.46 7.22 12.63
C ASN A 88 9.75 8.47 13.50
N GLY A 89 9.24 9.64 13.12
CA GLY A 89 9.36 10.85 13.94
C GLY A 89 8.54 10.81 15.24
N ALA A 90 7.38 10.15 15.24
CA ALA A 90 6.60 9.95 16.45
C ALA A 90 7.31 8.99 17.43
N PHE A 91 8.00 7.97 16.90
CA PHE A 91 8.80 7.04 17.70
C PHE A 91 9.91 7.74 18.49
N THR A 92 10.62 8.70 17.90
CA THR A 92 11.69 9.41 18.62
C THR A 92 11.17 10.14 19.86
N ASN A 93 9.92 10.60 19.86
CA ASN A 93 9.30 11.22 21.03
C ASN A 93 8.87 10.21 22.11
N LEU A 94 8.58 8.97 21.71
CA LEU A 94 8.11 7.91 22.60
C LEU A 94 9.27 7.10 23.21
N VAL A 95 10.47 7.18 22.63
CA VAL A 95 11.67 6.43 23.04
C VAL A 95 12.63 7.27 23.87
N GLU A 96 12.41 8.58 24.01
CA GLU A 96 13.17 9.36 24.98
C GLU A 96 13.04 8.66 26.34
N PRO A 97 14.16 8.20 26.93
CA PRO A 97 14.09 7.45 28.17
C PRO A 97 13.45 8.32 29.23
N GLU A 98 12.69 7.71 30.13
CA GLU A 98 12.56 8.28 31.47
C GLU A 98 14.01 8.46 31.95
N ARG A 99 14.48 9.71 32.03
CA ARG A 99 15.80 9.99 32.59
C ARG A 99 15.71 9.64 34.07
N ALA A 100 16.12 8.42 34.38
CA ALA A 100 16.53 8.00 35.72
C ALA A 100 17.64 8.92 36.25
#